data_AF-A0A8C1DIJ5-F1
#
_entry.id   AF-A0A8C1DIJ5-F1
#
_cell.length_a   1.000
_cell.length_b   1.000
_cell.length_c   1.000
_cell.angle_alpha   90.00
_cell.angle_beta   90.00
_cell.angle_gamma   90.00
#
_symmetry.space_group_name_H-M   'P 1'
#
loop_
_entity.id
_entity.type
_entity.pdbx_description
1 polymer ?
#
loop_
_entity_poly.entity_id
_entity_poly.type
_entity_poly.pdbx_seq_one_letter_code
_entity_poly.pdbx_strand_id
1 'polypeptide(L)'
;MMRDALTGLCIGIILLLNSGFAVMRRQDSSSALAGIFRTRCAARCLSLHSTRIALSPRHFQSNGSLGWCQSHKQCAKCLEPCKDSWELKDGPCRDLCEHAFPKRHGECVTSCEFLRSVMVLKQGDCPAPERASGFAAACVEGCEEDGECSAQKKCCPNGCGHTCQSPKNLYRGAPLKPRKELVFEELESGVLEVRWSSKFNVSAEPVLNILQRRWNYGIQPSEDGATEWQVVARTSEERVWLTDIRPGRWYQFRVAAVNVHGTRGYTTPSRHFRSSKDPAPPPAPSELHVSDMTFGADRSVSVRLSWSMSADLDIPVNHYKLSWSCSDHTIPSKLKRRQTTKGDSTYAELDDLRENRSYTVELQAVSYWGQVPLKSSKAILQFTTSQRQSDPTVNRYRVQWSPEFCSHNGSRTQEKLTTQQENFASLPGLQFSCKYKVIIQPVGSKGRAQAESTTFYTPSCATIQSKSPKPIPCSTVSAVVPPKVLVKAENLTAAFSVYMGNVTGLFSWVVAMPQPPQQVTGYQVTWAEVITESRRNNLPNSLISQSQILPPERNILVVSGLQLASLYRLEVQVITTGGQGPATSRTFQTPAHSKPVLHYKPRIKKHHLRSVIERH
;
A
#
# COMPACT_ATOMS: atom_id res chain seq x y z
N MET A 1 -16.34 73.45 -20.14
CA MET A 1 -15.75 74.17 -19.00
C MET A 1 -16.04 73.32 -17.76
N MET A 2 -15.24 72.32 -17.40
CA MET A 2 -13.86 72.32 -16.85
C MET A 2 -13.75 72.95 -15.45
N ARG A 3 -13.11 72.17 -14.53
CA ARG A 3 -12.63 72.40 -13.15
C ARG A 3 -13.60 72.03 -12.01
N ASP A 4 -13.61 70.77 -11.54
CA ASP A 4 -12.66 70.06 -10.62
C ASP A 4 -12.78 70.58 -9.17
N ALA A 5 -13.40 69.91 -8.18
CA ALA A 5 -13.32 68.53 -7.66
C ALA A 5 -12.03 68.23 -6.86
N LEU A 6 -12.12 68.37 -5.53
CA LEU A 6 -11.30 67.67 -4.52
C LEU A 6 -11.88 67.93 -3.12
N THR A 7 -12.92 67.18 -2.74
CA THR A 7 -13.34 67.03 -1.34
C THR A 7 -13.03 65.60 -0.93
N GLY A 8 -12.04 65.46 -0.03
CA GLY A 8 -11.61 64.19 0.53
C GLY A 8 -12.73 63.50 1.28
N LEU A 9 -13.05 62.27 0.85
CA LEU A 9 -13.94 61.36 1.56
C LEU A 9 -13.21 60.88 2.83
N CYS A 10 -13.78 61.15 4.00
CA CYS A 10 -13.44 60.46 5.23
C CYS A 10 -13.73 58.96 5.05
N ILE A 11 -12.69 58.13 5.07
CA ILE A 11 -12.83 56.68 5.09
C ILE A 11 -13.42 56.30 6.45
N GLY A 12 -14.69 55.88 6.45
CA GLY A 12 -15.31 55.24 7.59
C GLY A 12 -14.60 53.90 7.85
N ILE A 13 -13.84 53.84 8.94
CA ILE A 13 -13.34 52.57 9.48
C ILE A 13 -14.55 51.86 10.07
N ILE A 14 -15.13 50.93 9.32
CA ILE A 14 -16.06 49.94 9.84
C ILE A 14 -15.23 49.01 10.73
N LEU A 15 -15.27 49.22 12.04
CA LEU A 15 -14.86 48.23 13.04
C LEU A 15 -15.85 47.06 12.97
N LEU A 16 -15.60 46.14 12.04
CA LEU A 16 -16.12 44.78 12.14
C LEU A 16 -15.45 44.17 13.36
N LEU A 17 -16.18 44.15 14.48
CA LEU A 17 -15.92 43.22 15.58
C LEU A 17 -16.12 41.81 15.03
N ASN A 18 -15.08 41.31 14.36
CA ASN A 18 -14.86 39.88 14.22
C ASN A 18 -14.73 39.35 15.64
N SER A 19 -15.83 38.81 16.15
CA SER A 19 -15.82 37.75 17.16
C SER A 19 -15.10 36.57 16.51
N GLY A 20 -13.78 36.68 16.43
CA GLY A 20 -12.90 35.57 16.25
C GLY A 20 -13.13 34.66 17.44
N PHE A 21 -14.04 33.71 17.28
CA PHE A 21 -13.87 32.41 17.92
C PHE A 21 -12.48 31.96 17.50
N ALA A 22 -11.50 32.28 18.35
CA ALA A 22 -10.26 31.55 18.40
C ALA A 22 -10.66 30.13 18.76
N VAL A 23 -10.99 29.34 17.73
CA VAL A 23 -10.95 27.89 17.79
C VAL A 23 -9.50 27.57 18.05
N MET A 24 -9.15 27.60 19.32
CA MET A 24 -7.89 27.10 19.84
C MET A 24 -7.85 25.64 19.40
N ARG A 25 -7.01 25.35 18.39
CA ARG A 25 -6.67 24.01 17.96
C ARG A 25 -6.28 23.20 19.20
N ARG A 26 -7.22 22.43 19.73
CA ARG A 26 -6.97 21.29 20.62
C ARG A 26 -7.40 20.05 19.88
N GLN A 27 -6.54 19.68 18.94
CA GLN A 27 -6.57 18.39 18.27
C GLN A 27 -5.28 17.66 18.63
N ASP A 28 -5.00 17.55 19.94
CA ASP A 28 -3.97 16.64 20.43
C ASP A 28 -4.47 15.20 20.22
N SER A 29 -4.17 14.64 19.05
CA SER A 29 -3.93 13.22 18.84
C SER A 29 -5.05 12.25 19.25
N SER A 30 -6.18 12.28 18.55
CA SER A 30 -7.22 11.23 18.62
C SER A 30 -6.62 9.81 18.45
N SER A 31 -5.59 9.67 17.63
CA SER A 31 -4.86 8.40 17.42
C SER A 31 -4.03 7.94 18.63
N ALA A 32 -3.42 8.85 19.39
CA ALA A 32 -2.57 8.49 20.52
C ALA A 32 -3.39 8.03 21.73
N LEU A 33 -4.51 8.70 22.01
CA LEU A 33 -5.44 8.32 23.06
C LEU A 33 -6.15 6.99 22.74
N ALA A 34 -6.55 6.79 21.47
CA ALA A 34 -7.10 5.51 21.01
C ALA A 34 -6.14 4.34 21.27
N GLY A 35 -4.84 4.54 21.06
CA GLY A 35 -3.81 3.54 21.36
C GLY A 35 -3.77 3.15 22.85
N ILE A 36 -3.92 4.12 23.76
CA ILE A 36 -3.92 3.89 25.21
C ILE A 36 -5.16 3.09 25.62
N PHE A 37 -6.36 3.48 25.18
CA PHE A 37 -7.61 2.81 25.52
C PHE A 37 -7.62 1.33 25.12
N ARG A 38 -7.20 1.06 23.87
CA ARG A 38 -7.05 -0.31 23.36
C ARG A 38 -6.03 -1.12 24.14
N THR A 39 -4.96 -0.50 24.60
CA THR A 39 -3.94 -1.17 25.43
C THR A 39 -4.44 -1.45 26.84
N ARG A 40 -5.22 -0.55 27.45
CA ARG A 40 -5.89 -0.81 28.74
C ARG A 40 -6.86 -1.98 28.63
N CYS A 41 -7.63 -2.04 27.54
CA CYS A 41 -8.51 -3.17 27.21
C CYS A 41 -7.73 -4.48 27.15
N ALA A 42 -6.62 -4.51 26.40
CA ALA A 42 -5.78 -5.69 26.29
C ALA A 42 -5.15 -6.10 27.64
N ALA A 43 -4.67 -5.14 28.43
CA ALA A 43 -4.11 -5.39 29.75
C ALA A 43 -5.15 -6.02 30.71
N ARG A 44 -6.41 -5.58 30.66
CA ARG A 44 -7.51 -6.21 31.41
C ARG A 44 -7.72 -7.67 31.01
N CYS A 45 -7.70 -7.98 29.71
CA CYS A 45 -7.81 -9.36 29.24
C CYS A 45 -6.65 -10.23 29.75
N LEU A 46 -5.43 -9.68 29.80
CA LEU A 46 -4.29 -10.39 30.39
C LEU A 46 -4.46 -10.60 31.90
N SER A 47 -5.00 -9.61 32.62
CA SER A 47 -5.27 -9.71 34.06
C SER A 47 -6.26 -10.84 34.36
N LEU A 48 -7.36 -10.93 33.62
CA LEU A 48 -8.38 -11.98 33.73
C LEU A 48 -7.83 -13.40 33.50
N HIS A 49 -6.71 -13.52 32.79
CA HIS A 49 -6.05 -14.79 32.48
C HIS A 49 -4.66 -14.94 33.12
N SER A 50 -4.30 -14.08 34.08
CA SER A 50 -2.97 -14.02 34.71
C SER A 50 -2.52 -15.35 35.31
N THR A 51 -3.40 -16.08 35.99
CA THR A 51 -3.11 -17.40 36.57
C THR A 51 -2.76 -18.44 35.51
N ARG A 52 -3.49 -18.48 34.39
CA ARG A 52 -3.22 -19.42 33.28
C ARG A 52 -1.94 -19.05 32.52
N ILE A 53 -1.65 -17.76 32.41
CA ILE A 53 -0.41 -17.25 31.83
C ILE A 53 0.78 -17.70 32.67
N ALA A 54 0.72 -17.53 34.00
CA ALA A 54 1.79 -17.90 34.93
C ALA A 54 2.08 -19.41 34.94
N LEU A 55 1.06 -20.24 34.74
CA LEU A 55 1.20 -21.70 34.70
C LEU A 55 1.65 -22.25 33.34
N SER A 56 1.82 -21.41 32.32
CA SER A 56 2.11 -21.87 30.96
C SER A 56 3.63 -21.99 30.69
N PRO A 57 4.15 -23.21 30.40
CA PRO A 57 5.58 -23.40 30.11
C PRO A 57 6.05 -22.78 28.79
N ARG A 58 5.11 -22.35 27.91
CA ARG A 58 5.41 -21.68 26.63
C ARG A 58 5.55 -20.16 26.73
N HIS A 59 5.44 -19.57 27.93
CA HIS A 59 5.56 -18.12 28.16
C HIS A 59 6.85 -17.51 27.55
N PHE A 60 7.94 -18.27 27.52
CA PHE A 60 9.24 -17.84 27.01
C PHE A 60 9.44 -17.96 25.49
N GLN A 61 8.53 -18.59 24.74
CA GLN A 61 8.74 -18.89 23.31
C GLN A 61 7.96 -17.97 22.35
N SER A 62 7.02 -17.14 22.84
CA SER A 62 6.11 -16.38 21.97
C SER A 62 5.74 -14.99 22.50
N ASN A 63 6.57 -13.96 22.24
CA ASN A 63 6.22 -12.53 22.37
C ASN A 63 5.55 -12.16 23.72
N GLY A 64 5.99 -12.81 24.81
CA GLY A 64 5.48 -12.71 26.18
C GLY A 64 4.00 -13.05 26.39
N SER A 65 3.41 -12.48 27.45
CA SER A 65 2.02 -12.71 27.87
C SER A 65 1.00 -12.34 26.80
N LEU A 66 1.29 -11.30 25.99
CA LEU A 66 0.40 -10.86 24.92
C LEU A 66 0.36 -11.90 23.79
N GLY A 67 1.51 -12.44 23.38
CA GLY A 67 1.58 -13.49 22.36
C GLY A 67 0.87 -14.77 22.79
N TRP A 68 1.02 -15.17 24.06
CA TRP A 68 0.27 -16.29 24.63
C TRP A 68 -1.25 -16.07 24.51
N CYS A 69 -1.73 -14.89 24.91
CA CYS A 69 -3.16 -14.58 24.91
C CYS A 69 -3.76 -14.59 23.51
N GLN A 70 -3.02 -14.10 22.50
CA GLN A 70 -3.42 -14.16 21.10
C GLN A 70 -3.59 -15.60 20.59
N SER A 71 -2.77 -16.54 21.07
CA SER A 71 -2.87 -17.96 20.71
C SER A 71 -3.95 -18.74 21.50
N HIS A 72 -4.37 -18.21 22.66
CA HIS A 72 -5.29 -18.90 23.55
C HIS A 72 -6.76 -18.58 23.22
N LYS A 73 -7.56 -19.61 22.92
CA LYS A 73 -8.95 -19.49 22.41
C LYS A 73 -9.86 -18.53 23.19
N GLN A 74 -9.80 -18.53 24.52
CA GLN A 74 -10.68 -17.65 25.32
C GLN A 74 -10.10 -16.25 25.52
N CYS A 75 -8.76 -16.14 25.59
CA CYS A 75 -8.10 -14.85 25.81
C CYS A 75 -8.13 -14.02 24.51
N ALA A 76 -7.96 -14.68 23.36
CA ALA A 76 -8.10 -14.09 22.04
C ALA A 76 -9.49 -13.46 21.80
N LYS A 77 -10.56 -14.09 22.30
CA LYS A 77 -11.92 -13.52 22.25
C LYS A 77 -12.04 -12.22 23.05
N CYS A 78 -11.43 -12.16 24.23
CA CYS A 78 -11.37 -10.93 25.03
C CYS A 78 -10.56 -9.85 24.29
N LEU A 79 -9.46 -10.21 23.63
CA LEU A 79 -8.61 -9.26 22.90
C LEU A 79 -9.24 -8.69 21.62
N GLU A 80 -10.25 -9.34 21.04
CA GLU A 80 -10.78 -8.96 19.73
C GLU A 80 -11.24 -7.50 19.67
N PRO A 81 -12.05 -6.97 20.61
CA PRO A 81 -12.44 -5.56 20.61
C PRO A 81 -11.28 -4.61 20.84
N CYS A 82 -10.22 -5.07 21.52
CA CYS A 82 -9.05 -4.25 21.85
C CYS A 82 -8.12 -4.02 20.65
N LYS A 83 -8.29 -4.70 19.51
CA LYS A 83 -7.44 -4.56 18.31
C LYS A 83 -7.76 -3.28 17.53
N ASP A 84 -6.78 -2.71 16.84
CA ASP A 84 -7.00 -1.52 15.98
C ASP A 84 -7.97 -1.79 14.83
N SER A 85 -8.01 -3.03 14.33
CA SER A 85 -8.92 -3.47 13.28
C SER A 85 -10.38 -3.52 13.71
N TRP A 86 -10.66 -3.44 15.02
CA TRP A 86 -12.03 -3.41 15.52
C TRP A 86 -12.65 -2.05 15.21
N GLU A 87 -13.49 -2.03 14.17
CA GLU A 87 -14.30 -0.87 13.81
C GLU A 87 -15.33 -0.64 14.92
N LEU A 88 -15.18 0.46 15.65
CA LEU A 88 -16.17 0.97 16.59
C LEU A 88 -17.34 1.53 15.77
N LYS A 89 -18.18 0.63 15.26
CA LYS A 89 -19.46 1.01 14.64
C LYS A 89 -20.47 1.35 15.72
N ASP A 90 -21.42 2.21 15.39
CA ASP A 90 -22.58 2.47 16.24
C ASP A 90 -23.40 1.18 16.38
N GLY A 91 -23.61 0.74 17.62
CA GLY A 91 -24.38 -0.47 17.92
C GLY A 91 -24.05 -1.09 19.28
N PRO A 92 -24.84 -2.07 19.74
CA PRO A 92 -24.58 -2.82 20.96
C PRO A 92 -23.30 -3.66 20.83
N CYS A 93 -22.48 -3.70 21.88
CA CYS A 93 -21.30 -4.58 21.93
C CYS A 93 -21.67 -6.06 21.73
N ARG A 94 -22.88 -6.45 22.15
CA ARG A 94 -23.42 -7.79 22.00
C ARG A 94 -23.48 -8.22 20.52
N ASP A 95 -24.08 -7.42 19.67
CA ASP A 95 -24.30 -7.75 18.26
C ASP A 95 -22.97 -7.87 17.50
N LEU A 96 -22.04 -6.95 17.75
CA LEU A 96 -20.71 -6.98 17.16
C LEU A 96 -19.95 -8.26 17.56
N CYS A 97 -20.05 -8.65 18.84
CA CYS A 97 -19.41 -9.85 19.35
C CYS A 97 -20.11 -11.15 18.94
N GLU A 98 -21.43 -11.14 18.74
CA GLU A 98 -22.18 -12.27 18.19
C GLU A 98 -21.78 -12.56 16.74
N HIS A 99 -21.57 -11.50 15.94
CA HIS A 99 -21.08 -11.64 14.57
C HIS A 99 -19.66 -12.21 14.51
N ALA A 100 -18.77 -11.72 15.38
CA ALA A 100 -17.39 -12.22 15.46
C ALA A 100 -17.31 -13.63 16.07
N PHE A 101 -18.16 -13.94 17.05
CA PHE A 101 -18.14 -15.20 17.80
C PHE A 101 -19.56 -15.73 18.06
N PRO A 102 -20.10 -16.57 17.15
CA PRO A 102 -21.46 -17.10 17.28
C PRO A 102 -21.73 -17.92 18.55
N LYS A 103 -20.69 -18.44 19.21
CA LYS A 103 -20.78 -19.22 20.45
C LYS A 103 -19.82 -18.70 21.51
N ARG A 104 -20.32 -18.54 22.74
CA ARG A 104 -19.56 -18.11 23.93
C ARG A 104 -18.80 -16.80 23.67
N HIS A 105 -19.56 -15.74 23.37
CA HIS A 105 -19.06 -14.37 23.13
C HIS A 105 -18.97 -13.49 24.39
N GLY A 106 -19.29 -14.02 25.58
CA GLY A 106 -19.31 -13.24 26.83
C GLY A 106 -18.01 -12.47 27.09
N GLU A 107 -16.84 -13.10 26.89
CA GLU A 107 -15.52 -12.45 27.03
C GLU A 107 -15.31 -11.27 26.07
N CYS A 108 -15.89 -11.35 24.86
CA CYS A 108 -15.83 -10.26 23.89
C CYS A 108 -16.75 -9.12 24.30
N VAL A 109 -17.97 -9.42 24.77
CA VAL A 109 -18.93 -8.40 25.17
C VAL A 109 -18.39 -7.58 26.35
N THR A 110 -17.86 -8.25 27.37
CA THR A 110 -17.30 -7.58 28.55
C THR A 110 -16.06 -6.74 28.23
N SER A 111 -15.24 -7.14 27.26
CA SER A 111 -14.08 -6.35 26.84
C SER A 111 -14.46 -5.19 25.92
N CYS A 112 -15.47 -5.37 25.06
CA CYS A 112 -16.05 -4.30 24.24
C CYS A 112 -16.69 -3.21 25.10
N GLU A 113 -17.51 -3.58 26.09
CA GLU A 113 -18.12 -2.63 27.02
C GLU A 113 -17.06 -1.86 27.82
N PHE A 114 -16.03 -2.57 28.27
CA PHE A 114 -14.91 -1.92 28.95
C PHE A 114 -14.16 -0.97 28.03
N LEU A 115 -13.90 -1.33 26.77
CA LEU A 115 -13.28 -0.44 25.80
C LEU A 115 -14.10 0.85 25.63
N ARG A 116 -15.42 0.71 25.46
CA ARG A 116 -16.32 1.88 25.39
C ARG A 116 -16.27 2.72 26.66
N SER A 117 -16.26 2.09 27.84
CA SER A 117 -16.17 2.83 29.10
C SER A 117 -14.86 3.62 29.24
N VAL A 118 -13.72 3.07 28.81
CA VAL A 118 -12.43 3.77 28.94
C VAL A 118 -12.25 4.87 27.90
N MET A 119 -13.04 4.85 26.81
CA MET A 119 -13.05 5.92 25.81
C MET A 119 -13.81 7.15 26.29
N VAL A 120 -14.84 6.95 27.11
CA VAL A 120 -15.66 8.05 27.68
C VAL A 120 -15.08 8.52 29.02
N LEU A 121 -14.69 7.61 29.91
CA LEU A 121 -14.22 7.93 31.25
C LEU A 121 -12.71 8.22 31.27
N LYS A 122 -12.36 9.43 31.70
CA LYS A 122 -10.97 9.81 31.99
C LYS A 122 -10.47 9.16 33.27
N GLN A 123 -9.15 9.03 33.36
CA GLN A 123 -8.44 8.39 34.46
C GLN A 123 -8.56 9.19 35.77
N GLY A 124 -8.67 8.48 36.90
CA GLY A 124 -8.79 9.05 38.24
C GLY A 124 -10.23 9.15 38.75
N ASP A 125 -10.38 9.52 40.01
CA ASP A 125 -11.66 9.56 40.74
C ASP A 125 -12.18 11.00 40.84
N CYS A 126 -13.50 11.18 40.84
CA CYS A 126 -14.08 12.47 41.16
C CYS A 126 -13.80 12.85 42.64
N PRO A 127 -13.44 14.12 42.92
CA PRO A 127 -13.39 14.61 44.28
C PRO A 127 -14.79 14.58 44.91
N ALA A 128 -14.85 14.44 46.24
CA ALA A 128 -16.10 14.55 46.98
C ALA A 128 -16.68 15.99 46.84
N PRO A 129 -18.00 16.15 46.68
CA PRO A 129 -18.66 17.43 46.43
C PRO A 129 -18.27 18.55 47.40
N GLU A 130 -18.07 18.21 48.67
CA GLU A 130 -17.77 19.18 49.74
C GLU A 130 -16.38 19.80 49.60
N ARG A 131 -15.52 19.23 48.75
CA ARG A 131 -14.17 19.74 48.47
C ARG A 131 -14.10 20.57 47.19
N ALA A 132 -15.21 20.76 46.49
CA ALA A 132 -15.27 21.66 45.35
C ALA A 132 -15.06 23.11 45.83
N SER A 133 -14.25 23.89 45.13
CA SER A 133 -13.99 25.30 45.46
C SER A 133 -13.87 26.17 44.21
N GLY A 134 -14.13 27.46 44.36
CA GLY A 134 -14.18 28.39 43.22
C GLY A 134 -15.24 27.98 42.20
N PHE A 135 -14.91 28.01 40.91
CA PHE A 135 -15.83 27.61 39.84
C PHE A 135 -16.26 26.13 39.93
N ALA A 136 -15.45 25.26 40.56
CA ALA A 136 -15.84 23.86 40.73
C ALA A 136 -17.06 23.68 41.65
N ALA A 137 -17.32 24.63 42.56
CA ALA A 137 -18.47 24.62 43.47
C ALA A 137 -19.70 25.36 42.89
N ALA A 138 -19.60 25.93 41.69
CA ALA A 138 -20.69 26.69 41.09
C ALA A 138 -21.87 25.77 40.77
N CYS A 139 -23.08 26.18 41.14
CA CYS A 139 -24.29 25.40 40.93
C CYS A 139 -24.78 25.50 39.48
N VAL A 140 -24.08 24.82 38.57
CA VAL A 140 -24.33 24.85 37.12
C VAL A 140 -24.14 23.45 36.54
N GLU A 141 -24.88 23.13 35.48
CA GLU A 141 -24.59 21.99 34.62
C GLU A 141 -23.59 22.44 33.54
N GLY A 142 -22.31 22.37 33.89
CA GLY A 142 -21.21 22.80 33.03
C GLY A 142 -20.61 21.68 32.17
N CYS A 143 -21.03 20.44 32.39
CA CYS A 143 -20.66 19.28 31.59
C CYS A 143 -21.61 18.10 31.83
N GLU A 144 -21.71 17.18 30.87
CA GLU A 144 -22.38 15.88 31.04
C GLU A 144 -21.37 14.73 31.04
N GLU A 145 -20.35 14.81 30.19
CA GLU A 145 -19.33 13.78 30.05
C GLU A 145 -17.91 14.32 30.28
N ASP A 146 -17.00 13.43 30.70
CA ASP A 146 -15.58 13.74 30.86
C ASP A 146 -14.96 14.31 29.56
N GLY A 147 -15.47 13.93 28.39
CA GLY A 147 -15.01 14.37 27.08
C GLY A 147 -15.14 15.88 26.84
N GLU A 148 -16.15 16.51 27.44
CA GLU A 148 -16.40 17.96 27.34
C GLU A 148 -15.40 18.77 28.17
N CYS A 149 -14.83 18.12 29.18
CA CYS A 149 -13.84 18.74 30.03
C CYS A 149 -12.47 18.80 29.36
N SER A 150 -11.75 19.89 29.61
CA SER A 150 -10.46 20.12 28.97
C SER A 150 -9.32 19.39 29.71
N ALA A 151 -8.33 18.89 28.96
CA ALA A 151 -7.20 18.11 29.49
C ALA A 151 -7.65 16.90 30.33
N GLN A 152 -7.05 16.69 31.51
CA GLN A 152 -7.31 15.56 32.40
C GLN A 152 -8.51 15.78 33.35
N LYS A 153 -9.21 16.93 33.24
CA LYS A 153 -10.37 17.22 34.10
C LYS A 153 -11.52 16.27 33.78
N LYS A 154 -12.20 15.83 34.83
CA LYS A 154 -13.39 14.97 34.78
C LYS A 154 -14.64 15.81 35.00
N CYS A 155 -15.75 15.39 34.43
CA CYS A 155 -17.05 15.93 34.75
C CYS A 155 -17.52 15.29 36.06
N CYS A 156 -17.58 16.10 37.12
CA CYS A 156 -17.80 15.60 38.47
C CYS A 156 -18.95 16.36 39.15
N PRO A 157 -19.79 15.65 39.93
CA PRO A 157 -20.84 16.27 40.71
C PRO A 157 -20.23 17.16 41.78
N ASN A 158 -20.84 18.32 42.03
CA ASN A 158 -20.42 19.27 43.05
C ASN A 158 -21.50 19.54 44.12
N GLY A 159 -22.55 18.70 44.15
CA GLY A 159 -23.61 18.72 45.16
C GLY A 159 -24.95 19.27 44.63
N CYS A 160 -24.93 20.09 43.58
CA CYS A 160 -26.15 20.56 42.94
C CYS A 160 -26.10 20.63 41.40
N GLY A 161 -24.93 20.40 40.79
CA GLY A 161 -24.78 20.18 39.35
C GLY A 161 -23.45 19.46 39.03
N HIS A 162 -22.99 19.55 37.78
CA HIS A 162 -21.72 18.98 37.34
C HIS A 162 -20.76 20.05 36.80
N THR A 163 -19.51 19.96 37.22
CA THR A 163 -18.45 20.85 36.74
C THR A 163 -17.18 20.09 36.40
N CYS A 164 -16.35 20.67 35.55
CA CYS A 164 -15.07 20.09 35.18
C CYS A 164 -14.03 20.25 36.30
N GLN A 165 -13.75 19.16 37.02
CA GLN A 165 -12.89 19.13 38.20
C GLN A 165 -11.61 18.32 37.97
N SER A 166 -10.55 18.64 38.70
CA SER A 166 -9.31 17.86 38.66
C SER A 166 -9.47 16.53 39.40
N PRO A 167 -9.13 15.38 38.78
CA PRO A 167 -9.33 14.08 39.38
C PRO A 167 -8.39 13.83 40.58
N LYS A 168 -8.88 13.09 41.58
CA LYS A 168 -8.07 12.51 42.64
C LYS A 168 -7.50 11.16 42.20
N ASN A 169 -6.46 10.70 42.88
CA ASN A 169 -5.86 9.38 42.67
C ASN A 169 -5.49 9.06 41.21
N LEU A 170 -5.14 10.07 40.42
CA LEU A 170 -4.94 9.96 38.97
C LEU A 170 -4.06 8.76 38.57
N TYR A 171 -3.04 8.41 39.37
CA TYR A 171 -2.09 7.33 39.06
C TYR A 171 -2.20 6.12 39.99
N ARG A 172 -3.30 5.96 40.73
CA ARG A 172 -3.53 4.81 41.60
C ARG A 172 -3.55 3.53 40.76
N GLY A 173 -2.69 2.57 41.10
CA GLY A 173 -2.55 1.31 40.37
C GLY A 173 -1.87 1.41 39.00
N ALA A 174 -1.70 2.60 38.42
CA ALA A 174 -1.06 2.78 37.13
C ALA A 174 0.47 2.59 37.21
N PRO A 175 1.09 1.91 36.22
CA PRO A 175 2.49 1.54 36.25
C PRO A 175 3.39 2.77 36.19
N LEU A 176 4.62 2.61 36.69
CA LEU A 176 5.64 3.64 36.54
C LEU A 176 6.01 3.81 35.07
N LYS A 177 6.26 5.07 34.71
CA LYS A 177 6.78 5.44 33.40
C LYS A 177 8.15 4.79 33.20
N PRO A 178 8.42 4.13 32.05
CA PRO A 178 9.74 3.57 31.76
C PRO A 178 10.85 4.61 31.83
N ARG A 179 12.10 4.17 31.95
CA ARG A 179 13.26 5.07 31.91
C ARG A 179 13.28 5.82 30.57
N LYS A 180 13.68 7.09 30.65
CA LYS A 180 13.75 7.98 29.47
C LYS A 180 14.79 7.55 28.44
N GLU A 181 15.78 6.77 28.85
CA GLU A 181 16.88 6.33 28.00
C GLU A 181 16.47 5.06 27.25
N LEU A 182 16.13 5.24 25.97
CA LEU A 182 15.92 4.15 25.02
C LEU A 182 17.27 3.81 24.37
N VAL A 183 17.53 2.52 24.20
CA VAL A 183 18.71 2.04 23.49
C VAL A 183 18.29 1.43 22.16
N PHE A 184 19.11 1.71 21.15
CA PHE A 184 18.88 1.38 19.76
C PHE A 184 20.02 0.51 19.27
N GLU A 185 19.72 -0.64 18.68
CA GLU A 185 20.71 -1.54 18.09
C GLU A 185 20.22 -1.96 16.70
N GLU A 186 20.94 -1.53 15.67
CA GLU A 186 20.61 -1.84 14.28
C GLU A 186 21.42 -3.05 13.82
N LEU A 187 20.74 -4.14 13.46
CA LEU A 187 21.35 -5.35 12.93
C LEU A 187 21.86 -5.12 11.50
N GLU A 188 22.79 -5.95 11.05
CA GLU A 188 23.30 -5.90 9.68
C GLU A 188 22.21 -6.07 8.61
N SER A 189 21.10 -6.76 8.95
CA SER A 189 19.92 -6.91 8.10
C SER A 189 19.07 -5.63 7.95
N GLY A 190 19.36 -4.56 8.69
CA GLY A 190 18.57 -3.33 8.74
C GLY A 190 17.41 -3.35 9.74
N VAL A 191 17.26 -4.43 10.50
CA VAL A 191 16.27 -4.52 11.58
C VAL A 191 16.77 -3.74 12.79
N LEU A 192 15.93 -2.88 13.36
CA LEU A 192 16.24 -2.08 14.55
C LEU A 192 15.62 -2.70 15.80
N GLU A 193 16.44 -3.09 16.77
CA GLU A 193 16.00 -3.35 18.13
C GLU A 193 15.88 -2.03 18.90
N VAL A 194 14.70 -1.77 19.45
CA VAL A 194 14.45 -0.67 20.39
C VAL A 194 14.18 -1.28 21.75
N ARG A 195 15.05 -0.99 22.73
CA ARG A 195 14.94 -1.50 24.11
C ARG A 195 14.85 -0.38 25.14
N TRP A 196 14.07 -0.61 26.19
CA TRP A 196 13.94 0.29 27.34
C TRP A 196 14.02 -0.51 28.64
N SER A 197 13.96 0.18 29.76
CA SER A 197 13.92 -0.46 31.09
C SER A 197 12.87 0.21 31.97
N SER A 198 12.18 -0.56 32.79
CA SER A 198 11.22 -0.05 33.77
C SER A 198 11.87 0.03 35.16
N LYS A 199 11.58 1.09 35.92
CA LYS A 199 12.05 1.20 37.31
C LYS A 199 11.16 0.32 38.19
N PHE A 200 11.61 -0.89 38.50
CA PHE A 200 10.93 -1.89 39.34
C PHE A 200 9.56 -2.35 38.79
N ASN A 201 9.33 -3.66 38.71
CA ASN A 201 8.04 -4.24 38.31
C ASN A 201 7.03 -4.20 39.47
N VAL A 202 6.62 -3.01 39.91
CA VAL A 202 5.75 -2.83 41.10
C VAL A 202 4.25 -2.86 40.76
N SER A 203 3.86 -3.38 39.60
CA SER A 203 2.44 -3.58 39.30
C SER A 203 2.07 -5.04 39.50
N ALA A 204 1.09 -5.31 40.37
CA ALA A 204 0.47 -6.63 40.50
C ALA A 204 -0.32 -7.04 39.24
N GLU A 205 -0.60 -6.08 38.36
CA GLU A 205 -1.35 -6.24 37.12
C GLU A 205 -0.41 -6.38 35.91
N PRO A 206 -0.81 -7.13 34.87
CA PRO A 206 -0.05 -7.20 33.62
C PRO A 206 0.13 -5.82 32.99
N VAL A 207 1.37 -5.46 32.68
CA VAL A 207 1.74 -4.21 32.02
C VAL A 207 2.02 -4.47 30.53
N LEU A 208 1.46 -3.62 29.69
CA LEU A 208 1.75 -3.54 28.26
C LEU A 208 2.45 -2.22 27.95
N ASN A 209 3.48 -2.29 27.12
CA ASN A 209 4.21 -1.15 26.62
C ASN A 209 3.70 -0.76 25.23
N ILE A 210 3.47 0.54 25.03
CA ILE A 210 3.14 1.12 23.74
C ILE A 210 4.36 1.89 23.24
N LEU A 211 4.93 1.45 22.13
CA LEU A 211 5.98 2.19 21.44
C LEU A 211 5.37 3.05 20.33
N GLN A 212 5.63 4.35 20.38
CA GLN A 212 5.30 5.27 19.31
C GLN A 212 6.56 5.76 18.61
N ARG A 213 6.41 6.02 17.30
CA ARG A 213 7.43 6.55 16.40
C ARG A 213 6.89 7.77 15.68
N ARG A 214 7.73 8.77 15.51
CA ARG A 214 7.57 9.82 14.48
C ARG A 214 8.88 9.98 13.73
N TRP A 215 8.81 10.60 12.55
CA TRP A 215 9.98 10.81 11.72
C TRP A 215 9.86 12.03 10.82
N ASN A 216 11.01 12.55 10.39
CA ASN A 216 11.14 13.64 9.41
C ASN A 216 12.28 13.35 8.41
N TYR A 217 12.19 13.97 7.23
CA TYR A 217 13.33 14.06 6.30
C TYR A 217 14.22 15.26 6.65
N GLY A 218 15.48 15.21 6.21
CA GLY A 218 16.39 16.35 6.29
C GLY A 218 17.82 15.96 6.62
N ILE A 219 18.72 16.93 6.48
CA ILE A 219 20.12 16.79 6.90
C ILE A 219 20.21 16.81 8.44
N GLN A 220 19.33 17.57 9.08
CA GLN A 220 19.22 17.68 10.53
C GLN A 220 17.83 17.21 11.00
N PRO A 221 17.73 16.75 12.25
CA PRO A 221 16.44 16.46 12.86
C PRO A 221 15.58 17.73 12.98
N SER A 222 14.27 17.61 12.74
CA SER A 222 13.32 18.71 12.84
C SER A 222 12.04 18.22 13.48
N GLU A 223 11.63 18.85 14.58
CA GLU A 223 10.39 18.50 15.27
C GLU A 223 9.16 19.08 14.56
N ASP A 224 9.26 20.27 13.99
CA ASP A 224 8.16 20.93 13.26
C ASP A 224 7.86 20.23 11.93
N GLY A 225 8.89 19.66 11.29
CA GLY A 225 8.75 18.86 10.08
C GLY A 225 8.46 17.37 10.32
N ALA A 226 8.28 16.96 11.58
CA ALA A 226 8.03 15.57 11.91
C ALA A 226 6.58 15.16 11.66
N THR A 227 6.41 13.92 11.24
CA THR A 227 5.10 13.26 11.16
C THR A 227 4.43 13.20 12.53
N GLU A 228 3.11 13.03 12.51
CA GLU A 228 2.35 12.71 13.71
C GLU A 228 2.85 11.43 14.37
N TRP A 229 2.70 11.34 15.69
CA TRP A 229 3.08 10.14 16.44
C TRP A 229 2.22 8.94 16.01
N GLN A 230 2.88 7.86 15.59
CA GLN A 230 2.24 6.61 15.20
C GLN A 230 2.60 5.49 16.17
N VAL A 231 1.62 4.68 16.54
CA VAL A 231 1.85 3.46 17.35
C VAL A 231 2.46 2.40 16.43
N VAL A 232 3.69 1.98 16.74
CA VAL A 232 4.42 0.96 15.96
C VAL A 232 4.40 -0.40 16.62
N ALA A 233 4.23 -0.47 17.94
CA ALA A 233 4.11 -1.73 18.65
C ALA A 233 3.34 -1.62 19.96
N ARG A 234 2.70 -2.73 20.33
CA ARG A 234 2.19 -3.00 21.68
C ARG A 234 2.75 -4.35 22.12
N THR A 235 3.44 -4.38 23.24
CA THR A 235 4.14 -5.59 23.69
C THR A 235 4.12 -5.70 25.22
N SER A 236 4.17 -6.93 25.74
CA SER A 236 4.44 -7.18 27.16
C SER A 236 5.94 -7.21 27.49
N GLU A 237 6.80 -7.17 26.46
CA GLU A 237 8.25 -7.14 26.62
C GLU A 237 8.78 -5.71 26.74
N GLU A 238 10.05 -5.57 27.15
CA GLU A 238 10.75 -4.26 27.23
C GLU A 238 11.59 -3.95 25.98
N ARG A 239 11.31 -4.66 24.88
CA ARG A 239 11.98 -4.49 23.59
C ARG A 239 11.04 -4.76 22.42
N VAL A 240 11.37 -4.18 21.26
CA VAL A 240 10.67 -4.37 19.99
C VAL A 240 11.68 -4.41 18.84
N TRP A 241 11.42 -5.26 17.85
CA TRP A 241 12.16 -5.34 16.60
C TRP A 241 11.36 -4.65 15.49
N LEU A 242 11.94 -3.61 14.86
CA LEU A 242 11.32 -2.85 13.78
C LEU A 242 12.04 -3.16 12.46
N THR A 243 11.30 -3.64 11.47
CA THR A 243 11.84 -4.04 10.15
C THR A 243 11.63 -2.97 9.07
N ASP A 244 10.82 -1.94 9.37
CA ASP A 244 10.39 -0.90 8.43
C ASP A 244 11.16 0.42 8.64
N ILE A 245 12.36 0.34 9.21
CA ILE A 245 13.24 1.48 9.37
C ILE A 245 13.86 1.82 8.02
N ARG A 246 13.45 2.95 7.44
CA ARG A 246 14.02 3.50 6.22
C ARG A 246 15.27 4.35 6.52
N PRO A 247 16.36 4.13 5.78
CA PRO A 247 17.47 5.09 5.70
C PRO A 247 17.00 6.49 5.29
N GLY A 248 17.81 7.52 5.58
CA GLY A 248 17.51 8.89 5.17
C GLY A 248 16.48 9.65 6.02
N ARG A 249 15.79 8.96 6.95
CA ARG A 249 14.85 9.56 7.91
C ARG A 249 15.48 9.71 9.29
N TRP A 250 15.10 10.78 9.98
CA TRP A 250 15.35 10.96 11.41
C TRP A 250 14.14 10.45 12.18
N TYR A 251 14.35 9.53 13.11
CA TYR A 251 13.31 8.94 13.94
C TYR A 251 13.38 9.44 15.37
N GLN A 252 12.23 9.63 16.00
CA GLN A 252 12.10 9.73 17.45
C GLN A 252 11.11 8.71 17.96
N PHE A 253 11.40 8.17 19.14
CA PHE A 253 10.60 7.16 19.79
C PHE A 253 10.15 7.63 21.18
N ARG A 254 8.97 7.18 21.61
CA ARG A 254 8.54 7.32 23.00
C ARG A 254 7.73 6.11 23.41
N VAL A 255 7.86 5.73 24.69
CA VAL A 255 7.20 4.54 25.23
C VAL A 255 6.29 4.90 26.41
N ALA A 256 5.13 4.27 26.50
CA ALA A 256 4.26 4.35 27.67
C ALA A 256 4.01 2.96 28.22
N ALA A 257 4.08 2.81 29.55
CA ALA A 257 3.60 1.62 30.24
C ALA A 257 2.12 1.80 30.60
N VAL A 258 1.31 0.78 30.33
CA VAL A 258 -0.14 0.81 30.48
C VAL A 258 -0.63 -0.49 31.11
N ASN A 259 -1.50 -0.39 32.11
CA ASN A 259 -2.25 -1.54 32.63
C ASN A 259 -3.76 -1.23 32.65
N VAL A 260 -4.57 -2.10 33.28
CA VAL A 260 -6.03 -1.89 33.39
C VAL A 260 -6.41 -0.55 34.04
N HIS A 261 -5.65 -0.10 35.04
CA HIS A 261 -5.89 1.15 35.75
C HIS A 261 -5.48 2.39 34.95
N GLY A 262 -4.58 2.25 33.98
CA GLY A 262 -4.23 3.30 33.04
C GLY A 262 -2.74 3.49 32.87
N THR A 263 -2.31 4.74 32.70
CA THR A 263 -0.92 5.09 32.40
C THR A 263 -0.48 6.38 33.07
N ARG A 264 0.84 6.54 33.26
CA ARG A 264 1.49 7.81 33.66
C ARG A 264 1.98 8.62 32.46
N GLY A 265 1.60 8.21 31.24
CA GLY A 265 1.94 8.88 29.99
C GLY A 265 3.27 8.39 29.37
N TYR A 266 3.52 8.87 28.16
CA TYR A 266 4.71 8.54 27.37
C TYR A 266 5.98 9.14 27.95
N THR A 267 7.13 8.47 27.77
CA THR A 267 8.48 9.02 27.95
C THR A 267 8.62 10.37 27.24
N THR A 268 9.54 11.20 27.73
CA THR A 268 10.07 12.26 26.87
C THR A 268 10.56 11.62 25.57
N PRO A 269 10.35 12.27 24.41
CA PRO A 269 10.88 11.77 23.14
C PRO A 269 12.36 11.41 23.27
N SER A 270 12.75 10.29 22.66
CA SER A 270 14.13 9.83 22.64
C SER A 270 15.02 10.83 21.91
N ARG A 271 16.35 10.67 22.07
CA ARG A 271 17.29 11.23 21.09
C ARG A 271 16.93 10.74 19.68
N HIS A 272 17.24 11.57 18.69
CA HIS A 272 17.02 11.22 17.30
C HIS A 272 17.86 10.00 16.92
N PHE A 273 17.22 9.03 16.28
CA PHE A 273 17.86 7.86 15.69
C PHE A 273 17.88 8.01 14.17
N ARG A 274 18.98 7.62 13.54
CA ARG A 274 19.13 7.53 12.10
C ARG A 274 19.82 6.21 11.79
N SER A 275 19.30 5.50 10.79
CA SER A 275 19.92 4.27 10.32
C SER A 275 21.35 4.55 9.84
N SER A 276 22.23 3.61 10.12
CA SER A 276 23.61 3.55 9.63
C SER A 276 23.70 3.08 8.17
N LYS A 277 22.63 2.50 7.63
CA LYS A 277 22.56 2.04 6.24
C LYS A 277 22.43 3.21 5.28
N ASP A 278 23.00 3.02 4.10
CA ASP A 278 22.81 3.96 3.01
C ASP A 278 21.42 3.79 2.36
N PRO A 279 20.80 4.89 1.92
CA PRO A 279 19.52 4.87 1.22
C PRO A 279 19.62 4.18 -0.13
N ALA A 280 18.59 3.40 -0.46
CA ALA A 280 18.46 2.80 -1.78
C ALA A 280 18.11 3.86 -2.83
N PRO A 281 18.51 3.65 -4.10
CA PRO A 281 18.01 4.46 -5.21
C PRO A 281 16.47 4.40 -5.32
N PRO A 282 15.83 5.49 -5.77
CA PRO A 282 14.38 5.48 -5.96
C PRO A 282 13.97 4.38 -6.96
N PRO A 283 12.80 3.73 -6.79
CA PRO A 283 12.26 2.81 -7.77
C PRO A 283 11.91 3.54 -9.08
N ALA A 284 11.77 2.80 -10.19
CA ALA A 284 11.27 3.40 -11.43
C ALA A 284 9.84 3.93 -11.23
N PRO A 285 9.51 5.10 -11.80
CA PRO A 285 8.13 5.59 -11.82
C PRO A 285 7.18 4.57 -12.44
N SER A 286 6.02 4.37 -11.83
CA SER A 286 4.99 3.44 -12.27
C SER A 286 3.92 4.14 -13.11
N GLU A 287 3.11 3.36 -13.82
CA GLU A 287 1.94 3.85 -14.55
C GLU A 287 2.26 4.98 -15.53
N LEU A 288 3.42 4.92 -16.20
CA LEU A 288 3.80 5.89 -17.24
C LEU A 288 2.91 5.69 -18.49
N HIS A 289 2.11 6.70 -18.83
CA HIS A 289 1.20 6.67 -19.97
C HIS A 289 1.03 8.05 -20.61
N VAL A 290 0.47 8.09 -21.82
CA VAL A 290 -0.02 9.31 -22.45
C VAL A 290 -1.40 9.63 -21.91
N SER A 291 -1.58 10.80 -21.31
CA SER A 291 -2.88 11.27 -20.82
C SER A 291 -3.61 12.15 -21.82
N ASP A 292 -2.91 12.91 -22.66
CA ASP A 292 -3.50 13.78 -23.67
C ASP A 292 -2.57 14.01 -24.88
N MET A 293 -3.14 14.30 -26.05
CA MET A 293 -2.42 14.71 -27.26
C MET A 293 -3.14 15.87 -27.95
N THR A 294 -2.45 16.99 -28.13
CA THR A 294 -2.97 18.16 -28.84
C THR A 294 -2.23 18.34 -30.16
N PHE A 295 -2.96 18.49 -31.26
CA PHE A 295 -2.42 18.62 -32.61
C PHE A 295 -2.46 20.09 -33.07
N GLY A 296 -1.30 20.65 -33.37
CA GLY A 296 -1.14 22.01 -33.87
C GLY A 296 -1.38 22.11 -35.39
N ALA A 297 -1.70 23.33 -35.86
CA ALA A 297 -1.96 23.61 -37.28
C ALA A 297 -0.74 23.37 -38.20
N ASP A 298 0.46 23.34 -37.62
CA ASP A 298 1.76 23.17 -38.28
C ASP A 298 2.23 21.69 -38.31
N ARG A 299 1.33 20.73 -38.06
CA ARG A 299 1.63 19.29 -37.90
C ARG A 299 2.54 19.00 -36.71
N SER A 300 2.63 19.93 -35.77
CA SER A 300 3.21 19.68 -34.45
C SER A 300 2.20 18.95 -33.57
N VAL A 301 2.70 18.17 -32.63
CA VAL A 301 1.91 17.46 -31.62
C VAL A 301 2.52 17.76 -30.27
N SER A 302 1.71 18.21 -29.32
CA SER A 302 2.08 18.26 -27.92
C SER A 302 1.45 17.08 -27.20
N VAL A 303 2.23 16.38 -26.38
CA VAL A 303 1.82 15.15 -25.70
C VAL A 303 1.97 15.32 -24.20
N ARG A 304 0.89 15.13 -23.46
CA ARG A 304 0.92 15.10 -22.00
C ARG A 304 1.15 13.68 -21.52
N LEU A 305 2.21 13.50 -20.73
CA LEU A 305 2.55 12.25 -20.06
C LEU A 305 2.15 12.31 -18.59
N SER A 306 1.73 11.18 -18.03
CA SER A 306 1.40 11.05 -16.62
C SER A 306 2.01 9.78 -16.02
N TRP A 307 2.41 9.84 -14.76
CA TRP A 307 3.04 8.75 -14.01
C TRP A 307 2.77 8.84 -12.51
N SER A 308 3.09 7.77 -11.78
CA SER A 308 2.99 7.70 -10.32
C SER A 308 4.32 7.30 -9.67
N MET A 309 4.55 7.79 -8.45
CA MET A 309 5.74 7.47 -7.63
C MET A 309 5.31 6.85 -6.30
N SER A 310 6.09 5.89 -5.79
CA SER A 310 5.81 5.26 -4.49
C SER A 310 5.85 6.28 -3.35
N ALA A 311 4.93 6.16 -2.39
CA ALA A 311 4.86 7.03 -1.22
C ALA A 311 5.91 6.69 -0.15
N ASP A 312 6.42 5.45 -0.10
CA ASP A 312 7.38 4.99 0.90
C ASP A 312 8.80 4.88 0.32
N LEU A 313 9.47 6.03 0.20
CA LEU A 313 10.85 6.14 -0.27
C LEU A 313 11.81 6.37 0.90
N ASP A 314 13.05 5.90 0.78
CA ASP A 314 14.13 6.23 1.72
C ASP A 314 14.43 7.73 1.71
N ILE A 315 14.43 8.32 0.50
CA ILE A 315 14.70 9.74 0.27
C ILE A 315 13.71 10.28 -0.77
N PRO A 316 13.16 11.49 -0.57
CA PRO A 316 12.29 12.12 -1.56
C PRO A 316 12.96 12.26 -2.93
N VAL A 317 12.16 12.12 -3.98
CA VAL A 317 12.61 12.43 -5.34
C VAL A 317 12.89 13.92 -5.42
N ASN A 318 14.06 14.27 -5.93
CA ASN A 318 14.44 15.66 -6.14
C ASN A 318 13.90 16.17 -7.50
N HIS A 319 14.09 15.37 -8.55
CA HIS A 319 13.61 15.67 -9.90
C HIS A 319 13.45 14.40 -10.74
N TYR A 320 12.69 14.50 -11.83
CA TYR A 320 12.66 13.47 -12.87
C TYR A 320 13.41 13.94 -14.12
N LYS A 321 14.11 13.01 -14.77
CA LYS A 321 14.74 13.19 -16.07
C LYS A 321 13.92 12.48 -17.12
N LEU A 322 13.38 13.26 -18.04
CA LEU A 322 12.59 12.79 -19.17
C LEU A 322 13.44 12.92 -20.43
N SER A 323 13.45 11.88 -21.27
CA SER A 323 14.09 11.94 -22.58
C SER A 323 13.28 11.22 -23.63
N TRP A 324 13.20 11.78 -24.84
CA TRP A 324 12.41 11.21 -25.91
C TRP A 324 13.09 11.34 -27.27
N SER A 325 12.78 10.40 -28.16
CA SER A 325 13.25 10.38 -29.54
C SER A 325 12.29 9.65 -30.45
N CYS A 326 12.25 10.04 -31.73
CA CYS A 326 11.57 9.29 -32.77
C CYS A 326 12.20 7.90 -32.91
N SER A 327 11.38 6.86 -32.99
CA SER A 327 11.79 5.45 -32.95
C SER A 327 12.41 4.93 -34.26
N ASP A 328 12.90 5.81 -35.15
CA ASP A 328 13.60 5.40 -36.38
C ASP A 328 15.02 4.92 -36.06
N HIS A 329 15.35 3.69 -36.50
CA HIS A 329 16.53 2.91 -36.12
C HIS A 329 17.91 3.45 -36.59
N THR A 330 18.02 4.71 -36.98
CA THR A 330 19.24 5.30 -37.59
C THR A 330 19.86 6.46 -36.80
N ILE A 331 19.36 6.79 -35.60
CA ILE A 331 19.81 7.99 -34.86
C ILE A 331 20.73 7.63 -33.67
N PRO A 332 21.96 8.17 -33.60
CA PRO A 332 22.82 8.08 -32.42
C PRO A 332 22.18 8.72 -31.17
N SER A 333 22.57 8.28 -29.98
CA SER A 333 22.11 8.79 -28.67
C SER A 333 22.23 10.31 -28.44
N LYS A 334 22.88 11.04 -29.37
CA LYS A 334 23.11 12.49 -29.34
C LYS A 334 21.91 13.36 -29.78
N LEU A 335 20.83 12.79 -30.34
CA LEU A 335 19.63 13.56 -30.78
C LEU A 335 18.40 13.42 -29.85
N LYS A 336 18.53 12.76 -28.69
CA LYS A 336 17.42 12.63 -27.73
C LYS A 336 17.11 13.98 -27.09
N ARG A 337 15.87 14.46 -27.23
CA ARG A 337 15.37 15.61 -26.48
C ARG A 337 15.25 15.25 -25.00
N ARG A 338 15.46 16.23 -24.12
CA ARG A 338 15.51 16.04 -22.67
C ARG A 338 14.79 17.17 -21.95
N GLN A 339 14.13 16.82 -20.87
CA GLN A 339 13.48 17.74 -19.95
C GLN A 339 13.70 17.26 -18.53
N THR A 340 13.75 18.20 -17.58
CA THR A 340 13.81 17.90 -16.15
C THR A 340 12.60 18.51 -15.48
N THR A 341 11.89 17.71 -14.68
CA THR A 341 10.71 18.16 -13.92
C THR A 341 10.94 18.02 -12.42
N LYS A 342 10.18 18.74 -11.60
CA LYS A 342 10.33 18.71 -10.15
C LYS A 342 9.93 17.34 -9.57
N GLY A 343 10.48 16.98 -8.42
CA GLY A 343 10.25 15.66 -7.82
C GLY A 343 8.81 15.39 -7.34
N ASP A 344 8.02 16.45 -7.12
CA ASP A 344 6.59 16.40 -6.81
C ASP A 344 5.69 16.31 -8.06
N SER A 345 6.26 16.43 -9.26
CA SER A 345 5.51 16.41 -10.51
C SER A 345 5.05 14.98 -10.86
N THR A 346 3.80 14.85 -11.28
CA THR A 346 3.17 13.60 -11.74
C THR A 346 2.89 13.60 -13.25
N TYR A 347 3.24 14.68 -13.94
CA TYR A 347 3.06 14.84 -15.38
C TYR A 347 4.15 15.71 -16.02
N ALA A 348 4.29 15.61 -17.34
CA ALA A 348 5.09 16.49 -18.18
C ALA A 348 4.46 16.64 -19.56
N GLU A 349 4.69 17.79 -20.19
CA GLU A 349 4.29 18.05 -21.57
C GLU A 349 5.49 17.98 -22.50
N LEU A 350 5.32 17.24 -23.59
CA LEU A 350 6.29 17.08 -24.66
C LEU A 350 5.81 17.87 -25.87
N ASP A 351 6.48 18.97 -26.19
CA ASP A 351 6.10 19.84 -27.31
C ASP A 351 6.86 19.55 -28.60
N ASP A 352 6.36 20.08 -29.71
CA ASP A 352 6.96 20.02 -31.05
C ASP A 352 7.24 18.58 -31.53
N LEU A 353 6.42 17.59 -31.17
CA LEU A 353 6.50 16.26 -31.79
C LEU A 353 5.89 16.34 -33.20
N ARG A 354 6.28 15.41 -34.08
CA ARG A 354 5.72 15.29 -35.42
C ARG A 354 4.55 14.34 -35.38
N GLU A 355 3.48 14.64 -36.12
CA GLU A 355 2.36 13.71 -36.32
C GLU A 355 2.80 12.40 -37.02
N ASN A 356 2.05 11.32 -36.78
CA ASN A 356 2.23 10.00 -37.39
C ASN A 356 3.65 9.43 -37.24
N ARG A 357 4.31 9.74 -36.12
CA ARG A 357 5.63 9.21 -35.77
C ARG A 357 5.57 8.43 -34.47
N SER A 358 6.36 7.38 -34.39
CA SER A 358 6.54 6.62 -33.14
C SER A 358 7.63 7.27 -32.31
N TYR A 359 7.36 7.46 -31.03
CA TYR A 359 8.28 8.01 -30.06
C TYR A 359 8.55 7.00 -28.94
N THR A 360 9.81 6.94 -28.54
CA THR A 360 10.22 6.26 -27.32
C THR A 360 10.55 7.31 -26.27
N VAL A 361 9.88 7.22 -25.12
CA VAL A 361 10.11 8.04 -23.94
C VAL A 361 10.79 7.21 -22.86
N GLU A 362 11.80 7.79 -22.23
CA GLU A 362 12.47 7.26 -21.05
C GLU A 362 12.33 8.27 -19.91
N LEU A 363 11.74 7.83 -18.79
CA LEU A 363 11.58 8.61 -17.55
C LEU A 363 12.43 7.99 -16.44
N GLN A 364 13.19 8.81 -15.73
CA GLN A 364 14.07 8.37 -14.64
C GLN A 364 13.93 9.29 -13.42
N ALA A 365 13.65 8.73 -12.25
CA ALA A 365 13.64 9.48 -10.99
C ALA A 365 15.06 9.66 -10.45
N VAL A 366 15.33 10.82 -9.84
CA VAL A 366 16.63 11.13 -9.23
C VAL A 366 16.42 11.69 -7.83
N SER A 367 17.08 11.08 -6.85
CA SER A 367 17.18 11.53 -5.46
C SER A 367 18.63 11.86 -5.12
N TYR A 368 18.87 12.60 -4.04
CA TYR A 368 20.23 12.96 -3.60
C TYR A 368 20.51 12.45 -2.20
N TRP A 369 21.66 11.81 -2.03
CA TRP A 369 22.25 11.49 -0.73
C TRP A 369 23.55 12.27 -0.55
N GLY A 370 23.48 13.38 0.21
CA GLY A 370 24.56 14.36 0.22
C GLY A 370 24.79 14.91 -1.19
N GLN A 371 25.98 14.67 -1.74
CA GLN A 371 26.35 15.07 -3.11
C GLN A 371 26.19 13.93 -4.14
N VAL A 372 25.77 12.73 -3.71
CA VAL A 372 25.67 11.55 -4.56
C VAL A 372 24.26 11.46 -5.17
N PRO A 373 24.12 11.51 -6.51
CA PRO A 373 22.83 11.33 -7.16
C PRO A 373 22.48 9.83 -7.23
N LEU A 374 21.36 9.47 -6.63
CA LEU A 374 20.77 8.14 -6.71
C LEU A 374 19.71 8.13 -7.81
N LYS A 375 19.90 7.29 -8.83
CA LYS A 375 19.05 7.27 -10.02
C LYS A 375 18.27 5.96 -10.09
N SER A 376 16.98 6.04 -10.42
CA SER A 376 16.15 4.86 -10.66
C SER A 376 16.54 4.14 -11.95
N SER A 377 16.03 2.94 -12.15
CA SER A 377 15.88 2.39 -13.50
C SER A 377 14.93 3.26 -14.33
N LYS A 378 15.05 3.20 -15.66
CA LYS A 378 14.22 4.03 -16.54
C LYS A 378 12.88 3.35 -16.82
N ALA A 379 11.78 4.07 -16.63
CA ALA A 379 10.48 3.69 -17.16
C ALA A 379 10.44 4.04 -18.66
N ILE A 380 10.04 3.09 -19.51
CA ILE A 380 10.05 3.25 -20.97
C ILE A 380 8.61 3.17 -21.48
N LEU A 381 8.21 4.16 -22.28
CA LEU A 381 6.92 4.20 -22.96
C LEU A 381 7.15 4.38 -24.46
N GLN A 382 6.45 3.58 -25.27
CA GLN A 382 6.39 3.76 -26.72
C GLN A 382 4.97 4.14 -27.13
N PHE A 383 4.83 5.21 -27.90
CA PHE A 383 3.55 5.67 -28.42
C PHE A 383 3.69 6.26 -29.83
N THR A 384 2.57 6.39 -30.54
CA THR A 384 2.53 7.00 -31.87
C THR A 384 1.66 8.25 -31.83
N THR A 385 2.12 9.33 -32.44
CA THR A 385 1.43 10.63 -32.55
C THR A 385 0.43 10.65 -33.70
N SER A 386 -0.41 9.62 -33.84
CA SER A 386 -1.42 9.60 -34.89
C SER A 386 -2.66 10.35 -34.44
N GLN A 387 -3.11 11.30 -35.27
CA GLN A 387 -4.44 11.86 -35.13
C GLN A 387 -5.41 10.73 -35.47
N ARG A 388 -6.21 10.30 -34.50
CA ARG A 388 -7.32 9.40 -34.83
C ARG A 388 -8.21 10.18 -35.79
N GLN A 389 -8.33 9.70 -37.03
CA GLN A 389 -9.51 10.01 -37.82
C GLN A 389 -10.68 9.38 -37.08
N SER A 390 -11.29 10.12 -36.17
CA SER A 390 -12.67 9.85 -35.80
C SER A 390 -13.47 10.03 -37.09
N ASP A 391 -14.15 8.96 -37.51
CA ASP A 391 -15.16 9.07 -38.55
C ASP A 391 -16.14 10.17 -38.09
N PRO A 392 -16.28 11.30 -38.83
CA PRO A 392 -17.11 12.43 -38.41
C PRO A 392 -18.60 12.06 -38.27
N THR A 393 -18.96 10.82 -38.60
CA THR A 393 -20.29 10.26 -38.38
C THR A 393 -20.50 9.67 -36.99
N VAL A 394 -19.46 9.37 -36.19
CA VAL A 394 -19.57 8.71 -34.87
C VAL A 394 -19.26 9.69 -33.74
N ASN A 395 -20.30 10.27 -33.12
CA ASN A 395 -20.14 11.25 -32.02
C ASN A 395 -20.17 10.63 -30.61
N ARG A 396 -20.45 9.32 -30.48
CA ARG A 396 -20.49 8.64 -29.18
C ARG A 396 -20.35 7.13 -29.37
N TYR A 397 -19.71 6.46 -28.41
CA TYR A 397 -19.68 5.00 -28.34
C TYR A 397 -20.65 4.51 -27.27
N ARG A 398 -21.51 3.56 -27.64
CA ARG A 398 -22.35 2.83 -26.71
C ARG A 398 -21.63 1.54 -26.35
N VAL A 399 -21.20 1.44 -25.10
CA VAL A 399 -20.56 0.25 -24.54
C VAL A 399 -21.61 -0.49 -23.71
N GLN A 400 -21.83 -1.76 -24.02
CA GLN A 400 -22.75 -2.63 -23.26
C GLN A 400 -21.97 -3.82 -22.73
N TRP A 401 -22.14 -4.17 -21.46
CA TRP A 401 -21.53 -5.37 -20.90
C TRP A 401 -22.56 -6.22 -20.17
N SER A 402 -22.44 -7.53 -20.31
CA SER A 402 -23.29 -8.49 -19.60
C SER A 402 -22.50 -9.73 -19.23
N PRO A 403 -22.76 -10.33 -18.06
CA PRO A 403 -22.16 -11.59 -17.69
C PRO A 403 -22.75 -12.72 -18.56
N GLU A 404 -21.91 -13.39 -19.36
CA GLU A 404 -22.30 -14.61 -20.08
C GLU A 404 -22.41 -15.78 -19.13
N PHE A 405 -21.44 -15.88 -18.22
CA PHE A 405 -21.31 -16.94 -17.24
C PHE A 405 -20.65 -16.41 -15.97
N CYS A 406 -21.22 -16.69 -14.81
CA CYS A 406 -20.65 -16.39 -13.51
C CYS A 406 -20.60 -17.68 -12.70
N SER A 407 -19.51 -17.91 -11.96
CA SER A 407 -19.38 -19.08 -11.09
C SER A 407 -20.38 -19.10 -9.92
N HIS A 408 -21.04 -17.96 -9.65
CA HIS A 408 -22.12 -17.83 -8.68
C HIS A 408 -23.43 -17.51 -9.41
N ASN A 409 -24.57 -17.96 -8.88
CA ASN A 409 -25.92 -17.71 -9.44
C ASN A 409 -26.32 -16.23 -9.32
N GLY A 410 -25.65 -15.36 -10.07
CA GLY A 410 -25.97 -13.94 -10.20
C GLY A 410 -26.95 -13.66 -11.34
N SER A 411 -27.71 -12.57 -11.23
CA SER A 411 -28.62 -12.14 -12.30
C SER A 411 -27.85 -11.71 -13.55
N ARG A 412 -28.30 -12.16 -14.72
CA ARG A 412 -27.78 -11.73 -16.03
C ARG A 412 -28.34 -10.36 -16.41
N THR A 413 -27.91 -9.32 -15.70
CA THR A 413 -28.27 -7.93 -16.00
C THR A 413 -27.29 -7.34 -17.02
N GLN A 414 -27.82 -6.81 -18.12
CA GLN A 414 -27.03 -6.10 -19.12
C GLN A 414 -26.91 -4.64 -18.70
N GLU A 415 -25.68 -4.19 -18.47
CA GLU A 415 -25.38 -2.80 -18.16
C GLU A 415 -24.90 -2.07 -19.43
N LYS A 416 -25.12 -0.75 -19.47
CA LYS A 416 -24.79 0.09 -20.61
C LYS A 416 -24.21 1.42 -20.15
N LEU A 417 -23.17 1.85 -20.85
CA LEU A 417 -22.57 3.18 -20.74
C LEU A 417 -22.55 3.82 -22.13
N THR A 418 -22.81 5.11 -22.18
CA THR A 418 -22.55 5.91 -23.38
C THR A 418 -21.42 6.86 -23.04
N THR A 419 -20.26 6.69 -23.70
CA THR A 419 -19.09 7.54 -23.44
C THR A 419 -18.80 8.44 -24.64
N GLN A 420 -18.41 9.68 -24.32
CA GLN A 420 -17.83 10.65 -25.24
C GLN A 420 -16.30 10.76 -25.06
N GLN A 421 -15.74 10.10 -24.03
CA GLN A 421 -14.31 10.17 -23.74
C GLN A 421 -13.53 9.26 -24.69
N GLU A 422 -12.60 9.88 -25.40
CA GLU A 422 -11.80 9.22 -26.41
C GLU A 422 -10.73 8.36 -25.72
N ASN A 423 -10.82 7.04 -25.92
CA ASN A 423 -9.77 6.02 -25.74
C ASN A 423 -9.89 5.08 -24.53
N PHE A 424 -10.73 5.35 -23.52
CA PHE A 424 -10.97 4.39 -22.43
C PHE A 424 -12.36 4.52 -21.80
N ALA A 425 -12.90 3.40 -21.29
CA ALA A 425 -14.16 3.37 -20.56
C ALA A 425 -14.01 2.46 -19.32
N SER A 426 -14.23 3.02 -18.14
CA SER A 426 -14.28 2.24 -16.90
C SER A 426 -15.64 1.54 -16.81
N LEU A 427 -15.64 0.21 -16.68
CA LEU A 427 -16.84 -0.59 -16.52
C LEU A 427 -17.09 -0.81 -15.02
N PRO A 428 -18.01 -0.06 -14.37
CA PRO A 428 -18.33 -0.26 -12.96
C PRO A 428 -19.14 -1.55 -12.77
N GLY A 429 -19.31 -1.96 -11.51
CA GLY A 429 -20.30 -2.98 -11.14
C GLY A 429 -19.97 -4.42 -11.56
N LEU A 430 -18.73 -4.69 -12.01
CA LEU A 430 -18.32 -6.04 -12.41
C LEU A 430 -18.25 -6.99 -11.20
N GLN A 431 -18.79 -8.18 -11.37
CA GLN A 431 -18.76 -9.26 -10.38
C GLN A 431 -17.49 -10.10 -10.55
N PHE A 432 -16.99 -10.69 -9.44
CA PHE A 432 -15.84 -11.59 -9.46
C PHE A 432 -16.16 -12.96 -10.07
N SER A 433 -15.16 -13.63 -10.64
CA SER A 433 -15.29 -14.96 -11.23
C SER A 433 -16.36 -15.05 -12.34
N CYS A 434 -16.43 -14.04 -13.20
CA CYS A 434 -17.42 -13.94 -14.27
C CYS A 434 -16.76 -13.70 -15.62
N LYS A 435 -17.33 -14.31 -16.67
CA LYS A 435 -17.05 -14.00 -18.07
C LYS A 435 -18.01 -12.92 -18.53
N TYR A 436 -17.49 -11.77 -18.90
CA TYR A 436 -18.27 -10.66 -19.45
C TYR A 436 -18.10 -10.60 -20.97
N LYS A 437 -19.22 -10.38 -21.67
CA LYS A 437 -19.23 -9.94 -23.06
C LYS A 437 -19.40 -8.43 -23.08
N VAL A 438 -18.48 -7.75 -23.75
CA VAL A 438 -18.55 -6.31 -24.00
C VAL A 438 -18.85 -6.09 -25.47
N ILE A 439 -19.86 -5.28 -25.75
CA ILE A 439 -20.27 -4.87 -27.08
C ILE A 439 -20.04 -3.37 -27.19
N ILE A 440 -19.25 -2.97 -28.17
CA ILE A 440 -18.96 -1.58 -28.47
C ILE A 440 -19.67 -1.24 -29.77
N GLN A 441 -20.62 -0.32 -29.69
CA GLN A 441 -21.36 0.20 -30.85
C GLN A 441 -20.96 1.65 -31.11
N PRO A 442 -20.43 1.95 -32.31
CA PRO A 442 -20.36 3.33 -32.78
C PRO A 442 -21.79 3.84 -32.97
N VAL A 443 -22.14 4.98 -32.39
CA VAL A 443 -23.46 5.59 -32.58
C VAL A 443 -23.29 6.84 -33.42
N GLY A 444 -23.71 6.75 -34.68
CA GLY A 444 -23.69 7.83 -35.65
C GLY A 444 -25.07 8.29 -36.13
N SER A 445 -25.10 9.36 -36.94
CA SER A 445 -26.31 10.02 -37.40
C SER A 445 -27.04 9.32 -38.56
N LYS A 446 -26.41 8.35 -39.25
CA LYS A 446 -27.05 7.50 -40.27
C LYS A 446 -26.59 6.05 -40.16
N GLY A 447 -27.53 5.14 -39.95
CA GLY A 447 -27.33 3.69 -40.00
C GLY A 447 -26.71 3.07 -38.74
N ARG A 448 -27.15 1.86 -38.38
CA ARG A 448 -26.57 1.06 -37.29
C ARG A 448 -25.17 0.63 -37.71
N ALA A 449 -24.13 1.29 -37.18
CA ALA A 449 -22.75 0.84 -37.39
C ALA A 449 -22.56 -0.56 -36.79
N GLN A 450 -21.68 -1.36 -37.39
CA GLN A 450 -21.42 -2.73 -36.97
C GLN A 450 -20.89 -2.75 -35.53
N ALA A 451 -21.50 -3.58 -34.69
CA ALA A 451 -21.10 -3.72 -33.30
C ALA A 451 -19.91 -4.67 -33.20
N GLU A 452 -18.82 -4.23 -32.60
CA GLU A 452 -17.72 -5.12 -32.24
C GLU A 452 -17.97 -5.69 -30.84
N SER A 453 -17.64 -6.97 -30.66
CA SER A 453 -17.77 -7.60 -29.34
C SER A 453 -16.51 -8.34 -28.95
N THR A 454 -16.10 -8.19 -27.70
CA THR A 454 -15.01 -8.94 -27.10
C THR A 454 -15.47 -9.53 -25.76
N THR A 455 -14.75 -10.51 -25.25
CA THR A 455 -15.04 -11.13 -23.95
C THR A 455 -13.82 -11.08 -23.05
N PHE A 456 -14.02 -10.83 -21.77
CA PHE A 456 -12.97 -10.89 -20.76
C PHE A 456 -13.46 -11.60 -19.50
N TYR A 457 -12.52 -12.07 -18.67
CA TYR A 457 -12.81 -12.73 -17.40
C TYR A 457 -12.40 -11.83 -16.24
N THR A 458 -13.27 -11.72 -15.24
CA THR A 458 -12.92 -11.11 -13.96
C THR A 458 -12.24 -12.16 -13.07
N PRO A 459 -11.16 -11.78 -12.35
CA PRO A 459 -10.50 -12.69 -11.44
C PRO A 459 -11.42 -13.08 -10.27
N SER A 460 -11.06 -14.16 -9.58
CA SER A 460 -11.70 -14.48 -8.31
C SER A 460 -11.39 -13.39 -7.28
N CYS A 461 -12.32 -13.15 -6.36
CA CYS A 461 -12.09 -12.20 -5.27
C CYS A 461 -10.83 -12.58 -4.45
N ALA A 462 -10.60 -13.89 -4.26
CA ALA A 462 -9.46 -14.42 -3.51
C ALA A 462 -8.09 -14.18 -4.17
N THR A 463 -8.05 -13.90 -5.48
CA THR A 463 -6.82 -13.67 -6.25
C THR A 463 -6.44 -12.20 -6.37
N ILE A 464 -7.26 -11.27 -5.86
CA ILE A 464 -6.97 -9.84 -5.93
C ILE A 464 -6.21 -9.40 -4.68
N GLN A 465 -4.99 -8.91 -4.89
CA GLN A 465 -4.22 -8.22 -3.86
C GLN A 465 -4.33 -6.71 -4.08
N SER A 466 -5.01 -6.01 -3.18
CA SER A 466 -5.13 -4.55 -3.26
C SER A 466 -3.84 -3.88 -2.75
N LYS A 467 -3.44 -2.74 -3.34
CA LYS A 467 -2.45 -1.81 -2.74
C LYS A 467 -3.04 -1.01 -1.55
N SER A 468 -4.26 -1.30 -1.12
CA SER A 468 -4.91 -0.65 0.02
C SER A 468 -4.56 -1.37 1.33
N PRO A 469 -4.45 -0.65 2.46
CA PRO A 469 -4.22 -1.23 3.77
C PRO A 469 -5.38 -2.07 4.32
N LYS A 470 -6.56 -2.11 3.66
CA LYS A 470 -7.69 -2.99 4.03
C LYS A 470 -7.79 -4.18 3.07
N PRO A 471 -7.88 -5.43 3.56
CA PRO A 471 -8.14 -6.60 2.73
C PRO A 471 -9.56 -6.54 2.16
N ILE A 472 -9.73 -6.95 0.89
CA ILE A 472 -11.05 -7.04 0.25
C ILE A 472 -11.77 -8.26 0.85
N PRO A 473 -12.94 -8.10 1.52
CA PRO A 473 -13.66 -9.22 2.11
C PRO A 473 -14.38 -10.01 1.00
N CYS A 474 -13.92 -11.24 0.77
CA CYS A 474 -14.50 -12.15 -0.22
C CYS A 474 -15.44 -13.15 0.48
N SER A 475 -16.73 -13.13 0.16
CA SER A 475 -17.69 -14.11 0.69
C SER A 475 -17.43 -15.50 0.10
N THR A 476 -17.06 -16.46 0.95
CA THR A 476 -16.83 -17.85 0.58
C THR A 476 -18.14 -18.56 0.26
N VAL A 477 -18.43 -18.82 -1.02
CA VAL A 477 -19.48 -19.75 -1.44
C VAL A 477 -18.86 -20.81 -2.35
N SER A 478 -19.12 -22.08 -2.02
CA SER A 478 -18.56 -23.31 -2.60
C SER A 478 -18.36 -23.26 -4.11
N ALA A 479 -17.12 -23.51 -4.54
CA ALA A 479 -16.75 -23.65 -5.93
C ALA A 479 -17.27 -24.98 -6.50
N VAL A 480 -18.11 -24.90 -7.53
CA VAL A 480 -18.30 -26.00 -8.49
C VAL A 480 -17.05 -26.04 -9.37
N VAL A 481 -16.35 -27.16 -9.35
CA VAL A 481 -15.10 -27.38 -10.09
C VAL A 481 -15.38 -27.31 -11.60
N PRO A 482 -14.81 -26.35 -12.35
CA PRO A 482 -14.96 -26.32 -13.81
C PRO A 482 -14.26 -27.52 -14.47
N PRO A 483 -14.64 -27.89 -15.71
CA PRO A 483 -14.01 -28.99 -16.43
C PRO A 483 -12.50 -28.78 -16.54
N LYS A 484 -11.72 -29.83 -16.24
CA LYS A 484 -10.25 -29.78 -16.26
C LYS A 484 -9.75 -29.46 -17.67
N VAL A 485 -9.23 -28.25 -17.85
CA VAL A 485 -8.49 -27.86 -19.05
C VAL A 485 -7.16 -28.61 -19.06
N LEU A 486 -6.94 -29.44 -20.08
CA LEU A 486 -5.74 -30.29 -20.19
C LEU A 486 -4.60 -29.63 -20.97
N VAL A 487 -4.87 -28.52 -21.65
CA VAL A 487 -3.85 -27.77 -22.42
C VAL A 487 -2.87 -27.11 -21.46
N LYS A 488 -1.58 -27.35 -21.67
CA LYS A 488 -0.51 -26.78 -20.87
C LYS A 488 0.64 -26.28 -21.74
N ALA A 489 1.39 -25.32 -21.21
CA ALA A 489 2.65 -24.90 -21.82
C ALA A 489 3.74 -25.94 -21.49
N GLU A 490 4.64 -26.18 -22.42
CA GLU A 490 5.81 -27.04 -22.28
C GLU A 490 7.04 -26.36 -22.88
N ASN A 491 8.23 -26.90 -22.59
CA ASN A 491 9.49 -26.38 -23.13
C ASN A 491 9.70 -24.87 -22.90
N LEU A 492 9.41 -24.39 -21.69
CA LEU A 492 9.75 -23.02 -21.30
C LEU A 492 11.27 -22.82 -21.45
N THR A 493 11.69 -21.92 -22.32
CA THR A 493 13.08 -21.55 -22.57
C THR A 493 13.29 -20.07 -22.30
N ALA A 494 14.51 -19.69 -21.97
CA ALA A 494 14.91 -18.30 -21.77
C ALA A 494 16.24 -18.05 -22.49
N ALA A 495 16.33 -16.94 -23.22
CA ALA A 495 17.56 -16.41 -23.77
C ALA A 495 17.81 -15.03 -23.16
N PHE A 496 19.03 -14.77 -22.70
CA PHE A 496 19.37 -13.51 -22.05
C PHE A 496 20.35 -12.72 -22.91
N SER A 497 20.04 -11.45 -23.13
CA SER A 497 20.98 -10.47 -23.68
C SER A 497 21.35 -9.46 -22.59
N VAL A 498 22.63 -9.18 -22.49
CA VAL A 498 23.16 -8.20 -21.52
C VAL A 498 23.73 -7.04 -22.31
N TYR A 499 23.17 -5.85 -22.11
CA TYR A 499 23.66 -4.63 -22.73
C TYR A 499 23.85 -3.56 -21.65
N MET A 500 25.08 -3.06 -21.48
CA MET A 500 25.42 -2.01 -20.53
C MET A 500 24.93 -2.27 -19.09
N GLY A 501 24.98 -3.53 -18.64
CA GLY A 501 24.54 -3.95 -17.30
C GLY A 501 23.03 -4.20 -17.15
N ASN A 502 22.24 -4.01 -18.21
CA ASN A 502 20.80 -4.36 -18.23
C ASN A 502 20.60 -5.74 -18.86
N VAL A 503 19.90 -6.64 -18.15
CA VAL A 503 19.55 -7.96 -18.65
C VAL A 503 18.15 -7.93 -19.25
N THR A 504 18.06 -8.31 -20.53
CA THR A 504 16.78 -8.56 -21.20
C THR A 504 16.62 -10.06 -21.40
N GLY A 505 15.56 -10.64 -20.84
CA GLY A 505 15.19 -12.04 -21.02
C GLY A 505 14.13 -12.19 -22.11
N LEU A 506 14.39 -13.04 -23.10
CA LEU A 506 13.41 -13.51 -24.05
C LEU A 506 12.97 -14.91 -23.61
N PHE A 507 11.73 -15.02 -23.15
CA PHE A 507 11.12 -16.26 -22.73
C PHE A 507 10.23 -16.80 -23.84
N SER A 508 10.29 -18.11 -24.10
CA SER A 508 9.42 -18.75 -25.09
C SER A 508 8.97 -20.13 -24.64
N TRP A 509 7.83 -20.59 -25.13
CA TRP A 509 7.27 -21.90 -24.80
C TRP A 509 6.56 -22.54 -26.00
N VAL A 510 6.33 -23.84 -25.89
CA VAL A 510 5.52 -24.64 -26.81
C VAL A 510 4.20 -24.99 -26.11
N VAL A 511 3.12 -25.13 -26.86
CA VAL A 511 1.83 -25.56 -26.29
C VAL A 511 1.61 -27.03 -26.63
N ALA A 512 1.40 -27.85 -25.60
CA ALA A 512 1.00 -29.23 -25.80
C ALA A 512 -0.50 -29.28 -26.10
N MET A 513 -0.86 -29.54 -27.36
CA MET A 513 -2.25 -29.66 -27.80
C MET A 513 -2.78 -31.07 -27.49
N PRO A 514 -3.77 -31.22 -26.59
CA PRO A 514 -4.39 -32.51 -26.32
C PRO A 514 -5.29 -32.94 -27.50
N GLN A 515 -5.58 -34.25 -27.58
CA GLN A 515 -6.63 -34.77 -28.45
C GLN A 515 -7.90 -34.99 -27.59
N PRO A 516 -9.06 -34.38 -27.91
CA PRO A 516 -9.36 -33.49 -29.04
C PRO A 516 -8.80 -32.06 -28.87
N PRO A 517 -8.50 -31.35 -29.98
CA PRO A 517 -7.87 -30.03 -29.95
C PRO A 517 -8.78 -28.99 -29.30
N GLN A 518 -8.30 -28.37 -28.22
CA GLN A 518 -8.97 -27.23 -27.57
C GLN A 518 -8.43 -25.92 -28.13
N GLN A 519 -9.31 -24.96 -28.42
CA GLN A 519 -8.91 -23.67 -28.97
C GLN A 519 -8.24 -22.81 -27.89
N VAL A 520 -6.97 -22.46 -28.13
CA VAL A 520 -6.20 -21.55 -27.29
C VAL A 520 -6.59 -20.11 -27.64
N THR A 521 -6.89 -19.32 -26.61
CA THR A 521 -7.35 -17.93 -26.70
C THR A 521 -6.33 -16.93 -26.12
N GLY A 522 -5.29 -17.42 -25.46
CA GLY A 522 -4.18 -16.60 -24.96
C GLY A 522 -3.33 -17.31 -23.92
N TYR A 523 -2.39 -16.56 -23.34
CA TYR A 523 -1.49 -17.04 -22.28
C TYR A 523 -1.47 -16.02 -21.15
N GLN A 524 -1.61 -16.47 -19.91
CA GLN A 524 -1.26 -15.67 -18.75
C GLN A 524 0.17 -16.02 -18.36
N VAL A 525 1.06 -15.02 -18.40
CA VAL A 525 2.48 -15.18 -18.10
C VAL A 525 2.83 -14.33 -16.89
N THR A 526 3.38 -14.95 -15.86
CA THR A 526 3.78 -14.31 -14.61
C THR A 526 5.26 -14.57 -14.38
N TRP A 527 6.04 -13.54 -14.05
CA TRP A 527 7.45 -13.70 -13.69
C TRP A 527 7.78 -12.96 -12.41
N ALA A 528 8.68 -13.54 -11.62
CA ALA A 528 9.11 -12.94 -10.36
C ALA A 528 10.51 -13.40 -9.94
N GLU A 529 11.22 -12.52 -9.23
CA GLU A 529 12.56 -12.79 -8.70
C GLU A 529 12.51 -13.69 -7.48
N VAL A 530 13.14 -14.87 -7.55
CA VAL A 530 13.21 -15.85 -6.47
C VAL A 530 14.29 -15.42 -5.49
N ILE A 531 13.86 -14.86 -4.36
CA ILE A 531 14.74 -14.51 -3.23
C ILE A 531 15.13 -15.79 -2.49
N THR A 532 16.41 -16.17 -2.55
CA THR A 532 16.94 -17.33 -1.82
C THR A 532 17.33 -16.95 -0.40
N GLU A 533 16.34 -16.61 0.44
CA GLU A 533 16.51 -16.65 1.90
C GLU A 533 15.49 -17.61 2.51
N SER A 534 16.00 -18.73 3.00
CA SER A 534 15.28 -19.76 3.72
C SER A 534 14.79 -19.25 5.08
N ARG A 535 13.60 -18.64 5.14
CA ARG A 535 12.89 -18.46 6.41
C ARG A 535 11.90 -19.61 6.64
N ARG A 536 12.18 -20.39 7.69
CA ARG A 536 11.16 -20.98 8.55
C ARG A 536 10.18 -19.87 8.94
N ASN A 537 9.06 -19.78 8.22
CA ASN A 537 7.75 -19.32 8.70
C ASN A 537 6.77 -19.30 7.52
N ASN A 538 5.61 -19.91 7.72
CA ASN A 538 4.58 -20.15 6.72
C ASN A 538 3.89 -18.85 6.26
N LEU A 539 4.53 -18.07 5.39
CA LEU A 539 3.87 -17.15 4.47
C LEU A 539 4.36 -17.42 3.05
N PRO A 540 3.48 -17.49 2.03
CA PRO A 540 3.93 -17.62 0.65
C PRO A 540 4.68 -16.34 0.25
N ASN A 541 5.93 -16.52 -0.16
CA ASN A 541 6.87 -15.52 -0.66
C ASN A 541 6.16 -14.32 -1.32
N SER A 542 6.32 -13.14 -0.72
CA SER A 542 6.06 -11.84 -1.36
C SER A 542 7.05 -11.64 -2.50
N LEU A 543 6.84 -12.39 -3.58
CA LEU A 543 7.43 -12.19 -4.88
C LEU A 543 6.73 -10.96 -5.48
N ILE A 544 7.48 -9.88 -5.74
CA ILE A 544 7.01 -8.84 -6.67
C ILE A 544 6.84 -9.54 -8.01
N SER A 545 5.62 -9.99 -8.28
CA SER A 545 5.26 -10.74 -9.47
C SER A 545 4.64 -9.78 -10.46
N GLN A 546 5.21 -9.76 -11.66
CA GLN A 546 4.64 -9.05 -12.80
C GLN A 546 3.89 -10.07 -13.64
N SER A 547 2.72 -9.71 -14.16
CA SER A 547 1.91 -10.60 -14.99
C SER A 547 1.42 -9.87 -16.24
N GLN A 548 1.31 -10.62 -17.33
CA GLN A 548 0.84 -10.14 -18.62
C GLN A 548 0.00 -11.21 -19.31
N ILE A 549 -1.07 -10.78 -19.99
CA ILE A 549 -1.88 -11.65 -20.85
C ILE A 549 -1.42 -11.43 -22.30
N LEU A 550 -1.08 -12.52 -22.98
CA LEU A 550 -0.64 -12.53 -24.38
C LEU A 550 -1.71 -13.17 -25.28
N PRO A 551 -1.87 -12.69 -26.52
CA PRO A 551 -2.77 -13.30 -27.50
C PRO A 551 -2.24 -14.68 -27.96
N PRO A 552 -3.10 -15.56 -28.51
CA PRO A 552 -2.76 -16.95 -28.77
C PRO A 552 -1.66 -17.12 -29.83
N GLU A 553 -1.45 -16.12 -30.69
CA GLU A 553 -0.41 -16.07 -31.71
C GLU A 553 0.99 -15.72 -31.15
N ARG A 554 1.08 -15.34 -29.86
CA ARG A 554 2.33 -14.92 -29.21
C ARG A 554 2.75 -15.87 -28.10
N ASN A 555 3.62 -16.82 -28.44
CA ASN A 555 4.27 -17.75 -27.51
C ASN A 555 5.66 -17.29 -27.02
N ILE A 556 5.91 -15.97 -27.09
CA ILE A 556 7.17 -15.33 -26.69
C ILE A 556 6.86 -14.11 -25.82
N LEU A 557 7.61 -13.95 -24.72
CA LEU A 557 7.60 -12.79 -23.83
C LEU A 557 9.00 -12.19 -23.76
N VAL A 558 9.12 -10.86 -23.91
CA VAL A 558 10.38 -10.14 -23.71
C VAL A 558 10.28 -9.30 -22.45
N VAL A 559 11.19 -9.52 -21.50
CA VAL A 559 11.25 -8.80 -20.23
C VAL A 559 12.60 -8.09 -20.12
N SER A 560 12.57 -6.77 -20.04
CA SER A 560 13.76 -5.93 -19.83
C SER A 560 13.91 -5.53 -18.36
N GLY A 561 15.13 -5.25 -17.90
CA GLY A 561 15.36 -4.76 -16.54
C GLY A 561 15.45 -5.87 -15.49
N LEU A 562 15.82 -7.09 -15.90
CA LEU A 562 16.10 -8.17 -14.96
C LEU A 562 17.42 -7.89 -14.23
N GLN A 563 17.49 -8.25 -12.95
CA GLN A 563 18.70 -8.14 -12.15
C GLN A 563 19.79 -9.09 -12.67
N LEU A 564 21.06 -8.72 -12.50
CA LEU A 564 22.19 -9.59 -12.82
C LEU A 564 22.33 -10.69 -11.77
N ALA A 565 22.76 -11.89 -12.18
CA ALA A 565 22.98 -13.04 -11.30
C ALA A 565 21.77 -13.48 -10.42
N SER A 566 20.56 -12.99 -10.70
CA SER A 566 19.34 -13.35 -9.97
C SER A 566 18.61 -14.55 -10.58
N LEU A 567 17.83 -15.23 -9.75
CA LEU A 567 16.92 -16.31 -10.17
C LEU A 567 15.54 -15.72 -10.44
N TYR A 568 14.94 -16.03 -11.59
CA TYR A 568 13.58 -15.64 -11.93
C TYR A 568 12.72 -16.86 -12.20
N ARG A 569 11.58 -16.96 -11.52
CA ARG A 569 10.57 -17.97 -11.80
C ARG A 569 9.57 -17.42 -12.80
N LEU A 570 9.50 -18.04 -13.97
CA LEU A 570 8.47 -17.79 -14.99
C LEU A 570 7.36 -18.83 -14.83
N GLU A 571 6.11 -18.40 -14.84
CA GLU A 571 4.91 -19.24 -14.82
C GLU A 571 4.02 -18.89 -16.00
N VAL A 572 3.64 -19.89 -16.80
CA VAL A 572 2.78 -19.75 -17.97
C VAL A 572 1.54 -20.62 -17.79
N GLN A 573 0.36 -20.01 -17.91
CA GLN A 573 -0.94 -20.68 -17.94
C GLN A 573 -1.59 -20.46 -19.31
N VAL A 574 -2.02 -21.55 -19.95
CA VAL A 574 -2.70 -21.47 -21.26
C VAL A 574 -4.17 -21.18 -21.03
N ILE A 575 -4.72 -20.21 -21.74
CA ILE A 575 -6.13 -19.81 -21.64
C ILE A 575 -6.88 -20.41 -22.83
N THR A 576 -7.89 -21.23 -22.56
CA THR A 576 -8.76 -21.82 -23.59
C THR A 576 -10.19 -21.31 -23.44
N THR A 577 -11.06 -21.67 -24.38
CA THR A 577 -12.50 -21.42 -24.29
C THR A 577 -13.15 -22.06 -23.05
N GLY A 578 -12.52 -23.07 -22.45
CA GLY A 578 -12.99 -23.78 -21.25
C GLY A 578 -12.42 -23.27 -19.92
N GLY A 579 -11.49 -22.32 -19.93
CA GLY A 579 -10.86 -21.75 -18.72
C GLY A 579 -9.33 -21.77 -18.76
N GLN A 580 -8.70 -21.56 -17.61
CA GLN A 580 -7.25 -21.58 -17.46
C GLN A 580 -6.75 -23.03 -17.29
N GLY A 581 -5.80 -23.40 -18.15
CA GLY A 581 -5.05 -24.65 -18.04
C GLY A 581 -4.05 -24.64 -16.88
N PRO A 582 -3.48 -25.80 -16.53
CA PRO A 582 -2.51 -25.92 -15.44
C PRO A 582 -1.28 -25.04 -15.68
N ALA A 583 -0.84 -24.40 -14.60
CA ALA A 583 0.35 -23.56 -14.58
C ALA A 583 1.63 -24.38 -14.79
N THR A 584 2.42 -23.99 -15.77
CA THR A 584 3.76 -24.53 -15.98
C THR A 584 4.78 -23.48 -15.61
N SER A 585 5.65 -23.79 -14.65
CA SER A 585 6.67 -22.86 -14.19
C SER A 585 8.08 -23.38 -14.35
N ARG A 586 9.03 -22.49 -14.67
CA ARG A 586 10.46 -22.79 -14.72
C ARG A 586 11.27 -21.63 -14.15
N THR A 587 12.32 -21.96 -13.40
CA THR A 587 13.25 -20.97 -12.86
C THR A 587 14.46 -20.83 -13.78
N PHE A 588 14.86 -19.60 -14.07
CA PHE A 588 15.99 -19.26 -14.90
C PHE A 588 16.95 -18.35 -14.15
N GLN A 589 18.25 -18.54 -14.36
CA GLN A 589 19.29 -17.68 -13.80
C GLN A 589 19.76 -16.68 -14.85
N THR A 590 19.71 -15.40 -14.51
CA THR A 590 20.25 -14.33 -15.36
C THR A 590 21.78 -14.32 -15.33
N PRO A 591 22.46 -13.92 -16.41
CA PRO A 591 23.94 -13.91 -16.47
C PRO A 591 24.57 -13.01 -15.41
N ALA A 592 25.76 -13.38 -14.92
CA ALA A 592 26.49 -12.60 -13.92
C ALA A 592 27.28 -11.42 -14.52
N HIS A 593 27.99 -11.57 -15.65
CA HIS A 593 28.71 -10.51 -16.41
C HIS A 593 28.86 -10.87 -17.91
N SER A 594 29.04 -9.85 -18.77
CA SER A 594 29.18 -9.97 -20.23
C SER A 594 30.44 -10.75 -20.63
N LYS A 595 30.28 -11.95 -21.22
CA LYS A 595 31.33 -12.51 -22.08
C LYS A 595 31.24 -11.83 -23.46
N PRO A 596 32.35 -11.34 -24.04
CA PRO A 596 32.34 -10.83 -25.39
C PRO A 596 31.97 -11.95 -26.37
N VAL A 597 31.16 -11.61 -27.37
CA VAL A 597 30.84 -12.46 -28.51
C VAL A 597 32.17 -12.85 -29.18
N LEU A 598 32.58 -14.11 -29.04
CA LEU A 598 33.57 -14.68 -29.94
C LEU A 598 32.93 -14.67 -31.33
N HIS A 599 33.52 -13.87 -32.24
CA HIS A 599 33.20 -13.91 -33.66
C HIS A 599 33.26 -15.36 -34.15
N TYR A 600 32.09 -15.95 -34.40
CA TYR A 600 31.98 -17.18 -35.17
C TYR A 600 32.26 -16.84 -36.63
N LYS A 601 33.53 -16.97 -37.05
CA LYS A 601 33.88 -17.04 -38.47
C LYS A 601 33.37 -18.39 -39.01
N PRO A 602 32.54 -18.42 -40.07
CA PRO A 602 32.09 -19.68 -40.64
C PRO A 602 33.27 -20.34 -41.36
N ARG A 603 33.79 -21.44 -40.80
CA ARG A 603 34.67 -22.35 -41.54
C ARG A 603 33.81 -23.23 -42.43
N ILE A 604 33.69 -22.85 -43.69
CA ILE A 604 33.31 -23.77 -44.77
C ILE A 604 34.40 -24.84 -44.86
N LYS A 605 34.08 -26.09 -44.55
CA LYS A 605 34.83 -27.24 -45.05
C LYS A 605 33.86 -28.27 -45.62
N LYS A 606 34.03 -28.49 -46.92
CA LYS A 606 33.33 -29.45 -47.77
C LYS A 606 33.41 -30.85 -47.18
N HIS A 607 32.29 -31.55 -47.14
CA HIS A 607 32.28 -33.01 -47.06
C HIS A 607 32.87 -33.58 -48.35
N HIS A 608 33.92 -34.39 -48.23
CA HIS A 608 34.12 -35.55 -49.09
C HIS A 608 34.38 -36.77 -48.21
N LEU A 609 33.68 -37.85 -48.57
CA LEU A 609 33.82 -39.24 -48.13
C LEU A 609 35.26 -39.65 -47.75
N ARG A 610 35.45 -40.45 -46.69
CA ARG A 610 35.38 -41.93 -46.67
C ARG A 610 36.01 -42.51 -45.38
N SER A 611 35.23 -43.37 -44.73
CA SER A 611 35.55 -44.69 -44.12
C SER A 611 36.86 -45.03 -43.38
N VAL A 612 36.69 -46.00 -42.45
CA VAL A 612 37.64 -47.00 -41.88
C VAL A 612 38.31 -46.53 -40.58
N ILE A 613 37.90 -47.04 -39.39
CA ILE A 613 38.41 -48.25 -38.66
C ILE A 613 39.89 -47.99 -38.24
N GLU A 614 40.39 -48.12 -37.01
CA GLU A 614 40.16 -49.03 -35.88
C GLU A 614 40.91 -48.50 -34.62
N ARG A 615 40.55 -49.03 -33.45
CA ARG A 615 41.39 -49.41 -32.26
C ARG A 615 42.71 -48.65 -32.01
N HIS A 616 43.00 -48.19 -30.79
CA HIS A 616 42.99 -48.94 -29.53
C HIS A 616 42.72 -48.05 -28.32
#